data_AF-B9TN61-F1
#
_entry.id   AF-B9TN61-F1
#
_cell.length_a   1.000
_cell.length_b   1.000
_cell.length_c   1.000
_cell.angle_alpha   90.00
_cell.angle_beta   90.00
_cell.angle_gamma   90.00
#
_symmetry.space_group_name_H-M   'P 1'
#
loop_
_entity.id
_entity.type
_entity.pdbx_description
1 polymer ?
#
loop_
_entity_poly.entity_id
_entity_poly.type
_entity_poly.pdbx_seq_one_letter_code
_entity_poly.pdbx_strand_id
1 'polypeptide(L)'
;FDNQLYDGSPFVSNIGQFGLASNGTTSSFPIITYRWKHTLKLNWAKGNWNSQLTQNYNSKYTDQNLVAKQYWRDINSYKQWNFTTTYAGFKNMQVVAGITNLFNAPPPATNSSLYSFGYLSSAASPIGRAYNVRVTYNF
;
A
#
# COMPACT_ATOMS: atom_id res chain seq x y z
N PHE A 1 9.27 18.74 0.52
CA PHE A 1 7.83 18.45 0.37
C PHE A 1 6.98 19.48 1.10
N ASP A 2 7.52 20.68 1.26
CA ASP A 2 6.80 21.79 1.83
C ASP A 2 6.58 22.77 0.69
N ASN A 3 5.39 23.36 0.60
CA ASN A 3 5.05 24.29 -0.46
C ASN A 3 4.37 25.53 0.13
N GLN A 4 4.54 26.65 -0.56
CA GLN A 4 3.72 27.84 -0.38
C GLN A 4 2.48 27.72 -1.26
N LEU A 5 1.35 28.28 -0.82
CA LEU A 5 0.12 28.30 -1.61
C LEU A 5 0.07 29.50 -2.55
N TYR A 6 0.70 30.60 -2.16
CA TYR A 6 0.90 31.81 -2.93
C TYR A 6 2.19 32.47 -2.45
N ASP A 7 2.72 33.39 -3.25
CA ASP A 7 3.97 34.09 -2.93
C ASP A 7 3.88 34.76 -1.54
N GLY A 8 4.91 34.58 -0.74
CA GLY A 8 4.97 35.07 0.64
C GLY A 8 4.11 34.31 1.67
N SER A 9 3.34 33.27 1.30
CA SER A 9 2.58 32.48 2.29
C SER A 9 3.50 31.65 3.19
N PRO A 10 3.06 31.22 4.39
CA PRO A 10 3.78 30.22 5.17
C PRO A 10 3.97 28.92 4.36
N PHE A 11 5.09 28.24 4.59
CA PHE A 11 5.31 26.89 4.05
C PHE A 11 4.40 25.90 4.77
N VAL A 12 3.75 25.03 4.01
CA VAL A 12 2.93 23.94 4.54
C VAL A 12 3.53 22.62 4.12
N SER A 13 3.67 21.69 5.07
CA SER A 13 4.22 20.36 4.79
C SER A 13 3.18 19.41 4.24
N ASN A 14 3.55 18.61 3.23
CA ASN A 14 2.70 17.55 2.69
C ASN A 14 3.10 16.15 3.23
N ILE A 15 4.01 16.09 4.19
CA ILE A 15 4.53 14.82 4.72
C ILE A 15 3.65 14.30 5.86
N GLY A 16 3.04 13.14 5.65
CA GLY A 16 2.17 12.47 6.63
C GLY A 16 0.78 13.08 6.72
N GLN A 17 0.36 13.86 5.74
CA GLN A 17 -0.97 14.45 5.65
C GLN A 17 -1.33 14.72 4.19
N PHE A 18 -2.61 15.01 3.92
CA PHE A 18 -3.03 15.49 2.62
C PHE A 18 -2.41 16.87 2.36
N GLY A 19 -1.74 17.02 1.22
CA GLY A 19 -1.16 18.31 0.85
C GLY A 19 -2.22 19.36 0.51
N LEU A 20 -1.89 20.64 0.72
CA LEU A 20 -2.80 21.76 0.38
C LEU A 20 -2.66 22.21 -1.08
N ALA A 21 -1.56 21.85 -1.74
CA ALA A 21 -1.36 22.05 -3.17
C ALA A 21 -1.06 20.70 -3.83
N SER A 22 -1.59 20.51 -5.04
CA SER A 22 -1.17 19.40 -5.88
C SER A 22 0.31 19.51 -6.20
N ASN A 23 1.04 18.39 -6.11
CA ASN A 23 2.45 18.34 -6.43
C ASN A 23 2.65 18.16 -7.96
N GLY A 24 2.20 19.13 -8.75
CA GLY A 24 2.43 19.17 -10.20
C GLY A 24 1.33 19.84 -11.03
N THR A 25 1.71 20.27 -12.23
CA THR A 25 0.85 20.91 -13.25
C THR A 25 -0.23 19.98 -13.85
N THR A 26 -0.30 18.72 -13.42
CA THR A 26 -1.11 17.67 -14.05
C THR A 26 -2.08 16.95 -13.12
N SER A 27 -2.09 17.27 -11.83
CA SER A 27 -3.04 16.67 -10.89
C SER A 27 -3.80 17.77 -10.16
N SER A 28 -5.12 17.67 -10.06
CA SER A 28 -5.95 18.59 -9.25
C SER A 28 -6.21 18.03 -7.85
N PHE A 29 -5.49 16.98 -7.46
CA PHE A 29 -5.80 16.16 -6.30
C PHE A 29 -4.71 16.25 -5.23
N PRO A 30 -5.05 16.47 -3.94
CA PRO A 30 -4.11 16.34 -2.84
C PRO A 30 -3.61 14.89 -2.75
N ILE A 31 -2.32 14.70 -3.03
CA ILE A 31 -1.62 13.42 -2.92
C ILE A 31 -0.97 13.35 -1.53
N ILE A 32 -1.09 12.22 -0.86
CA ILE A 32 -0.43 11.99 0.44
C ILE A 32 1.00 11.52 0.21
N THR A 33 1.96 12.20 0.84
CA THR A 33 3.34 11.72 0.93
C THR A 33 3.55 11.09 2.30
N TYR A 34 3.79 9.79 2.38
CA TYR A 34 4.06 9.12 3.66
C TYR A 34 5.40 9.55 4.26
N ARG A 35 5.46 9.69 5.59
CA ARG A 35 6.74 9.93 6.30
C ARG A 35 7.73 8.77 6.09
N TRP A 36 7.21 7.55 6.01
CA TRP A 36 7.98 6.36 5.71
C TRP A 36 7.16 5.39 4.86
N LYS A 37 7.77 4.89 3.78
CA LYS A 37 7.20 3.89 2.90
C LYS A 37 8.30 2.94 2.44
N HIS A 38 8.03 1.63 2.46
CA HIS A 38 8.97 0.64 1.93
C HIS A 38 8.27 -0.61 1.41
N THR A 39 9.01 -1.35 0.59
CA THR A 39 8.71 -2.74 0.25
C THR A 39 9.88 -3.60 0.70
N LEU A 40 9.66 -4.44 1.71
CA LEU A 40 10.65 -5.38 2.22
C LEU A 40 10.40 -6.74 1.58
N LYS A 41 11.45 -7.38 1.05
CA LYS A 41 11.38 -8.73 0.47
C LYS A 41 12.37 -9.64 1.18
N LEU A 42 11.86 -10.71 1.79
CA LEU A 42 12.65 -11.79 2.35
C LEU A 42 12.52 -13.01 1.44
N ASN A 43 13.65 -13.49 0.92
CA ASN A 43 13.71 -14.67 0.09
C ASN A 43 14.40 -15.82 0.85
N TRP A 44 13.83 -17.01 0.76
CA TRP A 44 14.37 -18.22 1.37
C TRP A 44 14.33 -19.36 0.37
N ALA A 45 15.51 -19.89 0.05
CA ALA A 45 15.67 -21.05 -0.83
C ALA A 45 16.33 -22.19 -0.06
N LYS A 46 15.73 -23.38 -0.11
CA LYS A 46 16.30 -24.60 0.49
C LYS A 46 15.83 -25.83 -0.28
N GLY A 47 16.79 -26.55 -0.89
CA GLY A 47 16.49 -27.72 -1.72
C GLY A 47 15.52 -27.35 -2.84
N ASN A 48 14.41 -28.09 -2.93
CA ASN A 48 13.38 -27.90 -3.96
C ASN A 48 12.41 -26.73 -3.68
N TRP A 49 12.60 -26.00 -2.57
CA TRP A 49 11.73 -24.91 -2.15
C TRP A 49 12.37 -23.55 -2.40
N ASN A 50 11.56 -22.62 -2.91
CA ASN A 50 11.87 -21.20 -2.97
C ASN A 50 10.65 -20.39 -2.51
N SER A 51 10.78 -19.67 -1.40
CA SER A 51 9.72 -18.88 -0.80
C SER A 51 10.12 -17.42 -0.70
N GLN A 52 9.16 -16.53 -0.90
CA GLN A 52 9.30 -15.09 -0.75
C GLN A 52 8.18 -14.55 0.15
N LEU A 53 8.57 -13.80 1.18
CA LEU A 53 7.68 -12.98 1.98
C LEU A 53 7.91 -11.51 1.63
N THR A 54 6.86 -10.80 1.23
CA THR A 54 6.92 -9.38 0.87
C THR A 54 6.05 -8.57 1.82
N GLN A 55 6.62 -7.55 2.46
CA GLN A 55 5.87 -6.56 3.23
C GLN A 55 5.82 -5.24 2.44
N ASN A 56 4.62 -4.74 2.18
CA ASN A 56 4.40 -3.35 1.74
C ASN A 56 3.94 -2.55 2.95
N TYR A 57 4.67 -1.49 3.29
CA TYR A 57 4.42 -0.66 4.46
C TYR A 57 4.25 0.80 4.07
N ASN A 58 3.21 1.42 4.59
CA ASN A 58 3.01 2.87 4.60
C ASN A 58 2.86 3.34 6.05
N SER A 59 3.54 4.43 6.42
CA SER A 59 3.42 5.02 7.77
C SER A 59 2.02 5.57 8.04
N LYS A 60 1.73 5.86 9.31
CA LYS A 60 0.53 6.62 9.67
C LYS A 60 0.51 8.00 8.98
N TYR A 61 -0.68 8.54 8.80
CA TYR A 61 -0.91 9.87 8.24
C TYR A 61 -2.20 10.48 8.80
N THR A 62 -2.29 11.79 8.80
CA THR A 62 -3.52 12.51 9.14
C THR A 62 -4.44 12.52 7.93
N ASP A 63 -5.70 12.11 8.16
CA ASP A 63 -6.69 12.01 7.09
C ASP A 63 -7.14 13.38 6.57
N GLN A 64 -7.96 13.40 5.51
CA GLN A 64 -8.55 14.64 5.00
C GLN A 64 -9.61 15.13 5.99
N ASN A 65 -9.17 15.83 7.03
CA ASN A 65 -9.98 16.35 8.13
C ASN A 65 -10.78 17.61 7.74
N LEU A 66 -11.28 17.67 6.50
CA LEU A 66 -12.20 18.70 5.99
C LEU A 66 -13.66 18.37 6.33
N VAL A 67 -13.88 17.83 7.53
CA VAL A 67 -15.18 17.40 8.07
C VAL A 67 -15.35 17.98 9.47
N ALA A 68 -16.54 17.83 10.07
CA ALA A 68 -16.77 18.27 11.45
C ALA A 68 -15.73 17.66 12.40
N LYS A 69 -15.25 18.46 13.36
CA LYS A 69 -14.09 18.14 14.22
C LYS A 69 -14.21 16.78 14.94
N GLN A 70 -15.44 16.37 15.28
CA GLN A 70 -15.72 15.06 15.88
C GLN A 70 -15.39 13.85 14.99
N TYR A 71 -15.24 14.05 13.68
CA TYR A 71 -14.91 13.00 12.70
C TYR A 71 -13.46 13.10 12.21
N TRP A 72 -12.65 13.98 12.80
CA TRP A 72 -11.23 14.02 12.50
C TRP A 72 -10.56 12.72 12.91
N ARG A 73 -9.68 12.22 12.05
CA ARG A 73 -8.95 10.99 12.33
C ARG A 73 -7.52 11.01 11.80
N ASP A 74 -6.69 10.24 12.47
CA ASP A 74 -5.41 9.80 11.98
C ASP A 74 -5.54 8.34 11.52
N ILE A 75 -5.02 8.07 10.33
CA ILE A 75 -4.98 6.73 9.78
C ILE A 75 -3.69 6.06 10.22
N ASN A 76 -3.85 4.89 10.87
CA ASN A 76 -2.73 4.07 11.29
C ASN A 76 -1.91 3.55 10.10
N SER A 77 -0.67 3.15 10.38
CA SER A 77 0.21 2.55 9.37
C SER A 77 -0.44 1.33 8.71
N TYR A 78 -0.42 1.27 7.39
CA TYR A 78 -0.92 0.14 6.63
C TYR A 78 0.23 -0.82 6.28
N LYS A 79 0.05 -2.11 6.56
CA LYS A 79 1.10 -3.13 6.41
C LYS A 79 0.52 -4.37 5.74
N GLN A 80 0.74 -4.50 4.43
CA GLN A 80 0.27 -5.65 3.68
C GLN A 80 1.40 -6.68 3.55
N TRP A 81 1.10 -7.93 3.87
CA TRP A 81 2.04 -9.04 3.73
C TRP A 81 1.57 -9.96 2.63
N ASN A 82 2.47 -10.32 1.72
CA ASN A 82 2.22 -11.27 0.65
C ASN A 82 3.24 -12.40 0.75
N PHE A 83 2.79 -13.63 0.64
CA PHE A 83 3.63 -14.82 0.66
C PHE A 83 3.53 -15.55 -0.67
N THR A 84 4.64 -16.04 -1.19
CA THR A 84 4.68 -16.90 -2.38
C THR A 84 5.70 -17.99 -2.14
N THR A 85 5.38 -19.22 -2.52
CA THR A 85 6.29 -20.34 -2.47
C THR A 85 6.24 -21.12 -3.78
N THR A 86 7.39 -21.66 -4.16
CA THR A 86 7.59 -22.47 -5.35
C THR A 86 8.21 -23.78 -4.91
N TYR A 87 7.66 -24.87 -5.42
CA TYR A 87 8.19 -26.21 -5.26
C TYR A 87 8.54 -26.79 -6.63
N ALA A 88 9.81 -27.17 -6.81
CA ALA A 88 10.34 -27.73 -8.05
C ALA A 88 10.91 -29.15 -7.86
N GLY A 89 10.38 -29.90 -6.87
CA GLY A 89 10.89 -31.24 -6.56
C GLY A 89 10.33 -32.35 -7.43
N PHE A 90 9.36 -32.03 -8.30
CA PHE A 90 8.81 -32.97 -9.25
C PHE A 90 9.57 -32.90 -10.56
N LYS A 91 9.86 -34.06 -11.15
CA LYS A 91 10.47 -34.11 -12.49
C LYS A 91 9.53 -33.42 -13.48
N ASN A 92 10.08 -32.54 -14.31
CA ASN A 92 9.34 -31.81 -15.35
C ASN A 92 8.20 -30.90 -14.83
N MET A 93 8.08 -30.67 -13.52
CA MET A 93 6.96 -29.91 -12.94
C MET A 93 7.41 -28.87 -11.91
N GLN A 94 6.76 -27.71 -11.95
CA GLN A 94 6.90 -26.67 -10.94
C GLN A 94 5.51 -26.25 -10.44
N VAL A 95 5.37 -26.17 -9.12
CA VAL A 95 4.14 -25.68 -8.47
C VAL A 95 4.47 -24.38 -7.76
N VAL A 96 3.67 -23.34 -8.02
CA VAL A 96 3.74 -22.05 -7.33
C VAL A 96 2.43 -21.84 -6.58
N ALA A 97 2.51 -21.53 -5.31
CA ALA A 97 1.36 -21.14 -4.49
C ALA A 97 1.63 -19.77 -3.85
N GLY A 98 0.59 -18.97 -3.68
CA GLY A 98 0.70 -17.63 -3.11
C GLY A 98 -0.52 -17.23 -2.31
N ILE A 99 -0.27 -16.31 -1.37
CA ILE A 99 -1.27 -15.65 -0.55
C ILE A 99 -1.00 -14.15 -0.64
N THR A 100 -1.93 -13.43 -1.27
CA THR A 100 -1.97 -11.96 -1.20
C THR A 100 -2.73 -11.55 0.06
N ASN A 101 -2.20 -10.56 0.79
CA ASN A 101 -2.78 -10.08 2.04
C ASN A 101 -2.92 -11.20 3.08
N LEU A 102 -1.79 -11.81 3.44
CA LEU A 102 -1.66 -12.96 4.35
C LEU A 102 -2.45 -12.79 5.66
N PHE A 103 -2.41 -11.59 6.25
CA PHE A 103 -3.08 -11.28 7.51
C PHE A 103 -4.46 -10.61 7.33
N ASN A 104 -4.99 -10.58 6.11
CA ASN A 104 -6.31 -10.01 5.80
C ASN A 104 -6.50 -8.58 6.33
N ALA A 105 -5.49 -7.72 6.15
CA ALA A 105 -5.55 -6.32 6.55
C ALA A 105 -6.57 -5.56 5.69
N PRO A 106 -7.62 -4.97 6.28
CA PRO A 106 -8.60 -4.20 5.53
C PRO A 106 -7.99 -2.87 5.06
N PRO A 107 -8.45 -2.32 3.92
CA PRO A 107 -8.05 -0.98 3.52
C PRO A 107 -8.54 0.05 4.56
N PRO A 108 -7.70 1.03 4.95
CA PRO A 108 -8.13 2.05 5.88
C PRO A 108 -9.12 3.00 5.20
N ALA A 109 -10.24 3.26 5.87
CA ALA A 109 -11.21 4.22 5.40
C ALA A 109 -10.63 5.65 5.40
N THR A 110 -11.05 6.49 4.45
CA THR A 110 -10.64 7.91 4.33
C THR A 110 -11.85 8.85 4.30
N ASN A 111 -11.70 10.03 4.89
CA ASN A 111 -12.64 11.14 4.86
C ASN A 111 -12.57 11.91 3.54
N SER A 112 -11.61 11.56 2.68
CA SER A 112 -11.47 12.16 1.37
C SER A 112 -12.63 11.78 0.46
N SER A 113 -13.39 12.79 0.03
CA SER A 113 -14.44 12.66 -0.99
C SER A 113 -13.89 12.42 -2.40
N LEU A 114 -12.57 12.54 -2.58
CA LEU A 114 -11.90 12.35 -3.87
C LEU A 114 -11.77 10.88 -4.26
N TYR A 115 -11.91 9.96 -3.29
CA TYR A 115 -11.82 8.53 -3.51
C TYR A 115 -13.22 7.91 -3.44
N SER A 116 -13.72 7.45 -4.59
CA SER A 116 -15.09 6.93 -4.73
C SER A 116 -15.41 5.70 -3.87
N PHE A 117 -14.40 5.00 -3.36
CA PHE A 117 -14.56 3.76 -2.61
C PHE A 117 -14.38 3.93 -1.09
N GLY A 118 -14.23 5.15 -0.59
CA GLY A 118 -14.11 5.42 0.85
C GLY A 118 -12.80 4.97 1.48
N TYR A 119 -11.81 4.57 0.67
CA TYR A 119 -10.41 4.30 1.07
C TYR A 119 -9.45 4.84 0.00
N LEU A 120 -8.18 5.00 0.35
CA LEU A 120 -7.14 5.39 -0.59
C LEU A 120 -6.74 4.21 -1.49
N SER A 121 -7.31 4.12 -2.69
CA SER A 121 -6.98 3.07 -3.68
C SER A 121 -5.54 3.11 -4.18
N SER A 122 -4.87 4.25 -4.04
CA SER A 122 -3.44 4.42 -4.29
C SER A 122 -2.54 3.82 -3.18
N ALA A 123 -3.11 3.53 -2.00
CA ALA A 123 -2.36 3.10 -0.82
C ALA A 123 -2.73 1.71 -0.30
N ALA A 124 -3.95 1.23 -0.58
CA ALA A 124 -4.45 -0.06 -0.14
C ALA A 124 -5.31 -0.72 -1.22
N SER A 125 -5.44 -2.05 -1.15
CA SER A 125 -6.33 -2.82 -2.01
C SER A 125 -7.65 -3.09 -1.28
N PRO A 126 -8.80 -3.08 -1.98
CA PRO A 126 -10.07 -3.54 -1.41
C PRO A 126 -10.14 -5.07 -1.33
N ILE A 127 -9.24 -5.77 -2.03
CA ILE A 127 -9.18 -7.22 -2.03
C ILE A 127 -8.61 -7.65 -0.68
N GLY A 128 -9.38 -8.48 0.02
CA GLY A 128 -8.94 -9.14 1.25
C GLY A 128 -7.86 -10.19 0.98
N ARG A 129 -7.81 -11.22 1.82
CA ARG A 129 -6.91 -12.34 1.59
C ARG A 129 -7.31 -13.13 0.35
N ALA A 130 -6.37 -13.26 -0.59
CA ALA A 130 -6.57 -14.01 -1.84
C ALA A 130 -5.50 -15.08 -2.01
N TYR A 131 -5.89 -16.24 -2.52
CA TYR A 131 -5.03 -17.39 -2.76
C TYR A 131 -4.83 -17.60 -4.25
N ASN A 132 -3.62 -17.98 -4.66
CA ASN A 132 -3.32 -18.32 -6.04
C ASN A 132 -2.46 -19.58 -6.12
N VAL A 133 -2.71 -20.41 -7.13
CA VAL A 133 -1.90 -21.59 -7.43
C VAL A 133 -1.63 -21.63 -8.94
N ARG A 134 -0.42 -22.00 -9.32
CA ARG A 134 0.01 -22.21 -10.70
C ARG A 134 0.81 -23.50 -10.77
N VAL A 135 0.56 -24.32 -11.78
CA VAL A 135 1.34 -25.50 -12.10
C VAL A 135 1.91 -25.33 -13.51
N THR A 136 3.18 -25.63 -13.68
CA THR A 136 3.88 -25.59 -14.96
C THR A 136 4.49 -26.96 -15.22
N TYR A 137 4.30 -27.49 -16.43
CA TYR A 137 4.87 -28.75 -16.90
C TYR A 137 5.74 -28.50 -18.13
N ASN A 138 6.97 -29.01 -18.11
CA ASN A 138 7.94 -28.87 -19.20
C ASN A 138 8.16 -30.22 -19.88
N PHE A 139 7.82 -30.30 -21.17
CA PHE A 139 7.95 -31.50 -22.01
C PHE A 139 9.36 -31.66 -22.60
#